data_AF-A0A3M1LUS5-F1
#
_entry.id   AF-A0A3M1LUS5-F1
#
_cell.length_a   1.000
_cell.length_b   1.000
_cell.length_c   1.000
_cell.angle_alpha   90.00
_cell.angle_beta   90.00
_cell.angle_gamma   90.00
#
_symmetry.space_group_name_H-M   'P 1'
#
loop_
_entity.id
_entity.type
_entity.pdbx_description
1 polymer ?
#
loop_
_entity_poly.entity_id
_entity_poly.type
_entity_poly.pdbx_seq_one_letter_code
_entity_poly.pdbx_strand_id
1 'polypeptide(L)'
;DDMNPLHDGQNDAFWSGMLSFMYSFRDDITDSDNDGLTDLEEEQLGTDPYNPDTDGDGLKDGEEVKVYRTDPKNPDTDGDGLKDGAELKQYKTDPLKADTDGDGLKDGEEINQYRTNPLSPDSDNDGLTDFEEVTQYKTNPLKADTDGDGLADGEEVKKYKTDPLKADTDGDGLSDGEEVSQYKTDPLKTDTDGDRLSDGDEVKTYRTNPLDRDTDKGTVDDGTEVLVQKTNPLDPSDDVPKPKEEKKPTLDVGKKMILRGITFKKNSAEILPRSYPTLEEVLKTLQDFPDMEVEIQGHASKSRNKRRKEAQEVRLSQQRAESVRMWLINRGIAPTRLIAKGYGTSELIDRRRPYSSVNQRIEFLRIK
;
A
#
# COMPACT_ATOMS: atom_id res chain seq x y z
N ASP A 1 1.34 -128.23 6.57
CA ASP A 1 1.83 -128.26 5.18
C ASP A 1 2.26 -126.87 4.79
N ASP A 2 3.49 -126.54 4.43
CA ASP A 2 4.74 -127.30 4.35
C ASP A 2 5.84 -126.25 4.06
N MET A 3 7.04 -126.45 4.61
CA MET A 3 8.36 -125.95 4.15
C MET A 3 8.69 -124.43 4.12
N ASN A 4 9.54 -124.02 5.06
CA ASN A 4 10.74 -123.18 4.81
C ASN A 4 11.88 -124.12 4.32
N PRO A 5 13.05 -123.73 3.74
CA PRO A 5 13.61 -122.41 3.35
C PRO A 5 14.33 -122.41 1.97
N LEU A 6 14.87 -121.27 1.51
CA LEU A 6 16.18 -121.19 0.83
C LEU A 6 16.68 -119.74 0.75
N HIS A 7 18.01 -119.65 0.74
CA HIS A 7 18.86 -118.56 1.17
C HIS A 7 19.55 -117.94 -0.05
N ASP A 8 19.37 -116.65 -0.30
CA ASP A 8 20.40 -115.75 -0.81
C ASP A 8 20.09 -114.36 -0.19
N GLY A 9 21.03 -113.60 0.36
CA GLY A 9 22.38 -113.38 -0.15
C GLY A 9 22.51 -112.00 -0.79
N GLN A 10 21.63 -111.03 -0.50
CA GLN A 10 21.75 -109.63 -0.96
C GLN A 10 20.86 -108.69 -0.11
N ASN A 11 21.25 -108.32 1.12
CA ASN A 11 20.59 -107.21 1.83
C ASN A 11 21.50 -106.38 2.75
N ASP A 12 22.81 -106.45 2.52
CA ASP A 12 23.79 -105.81 3.41
C ASP A 12 24.31 -104.48 2.83
N ALA A 13 23.96 -104.15 1.59
CA ALA A 13 24.33 -102.90 0.91
C ALA A 13 23.22 -101.83 0.92
N PHE A 14 21.97 -102.20 1.21
CA PHE A 14 20.85 -101.25 1.18
C PHE A 14 20.84 -100.32 2.41
N TRP A 15 21.30 -100.81 3.57
CA TRP A 15 21.36 -100.03 4.81
C TRP A 15 22.63 -99.17 4.97
N SER A 16 23.74 -99.47 4.27
CA SER A 16 24.90 -98.57 4.24
C SER A 16 24.76 -97.42 3.23
N GLY A 17 24.03 -97.64 2.13
CA GLY A 17 23.74 -96.60 1.14
C GLY A 17 22.71 -95.57 1.63
N MET A 18 21.64 -96.00 2.29
CA MET A 18 20.62 -95.08 2.84
C MET A 18 21.15 -94.22 4.01
N LEU A 19 22.10 -94.72 4.82
CA LEU A 19 22.70 -93.91 5.87
C LEU A 19 23.68 -92.87 5.34
N SER A 20 24.34 -93.15 4.20
CA SER A 20 25.22 -92.20 3.51
C SER A 20 24.44 -91.18 2.66
N PHE A 21 23.25 -91.54 2.17
CA PHE A 21 22.36 -90.62 1.44
C PHE A 21 21.53 -89.72 2.38
N MET A 22 21.26 -90.16 3.63
CA MET A 22 20.69 -89.32 4.69
C MET A 22 21.68 -88.32 5.31
N TYR A 23 22.97 -88.39 4.95
CA TYR A 23 24.01 -87.50 5.49
C TYR A 23 24.49 -86.40 4.53
N SER A 24 23.88 -86.27 3.34
CA SER A 24 24.24 -85.23 2.35
C SER A 24 23.12 -84.20 2.06
N PHE A 25 22.01 -84.26 2.79
CA PHE A 25 20.87 -83.32 2.67
C PHE A 25 20.47 -82.77 4.06
N ARG A 26 21.45 -82.45 4.90
CA ARG A 26 21.20 -81.77 6.19
C ARG A 26 21.46 -80.26 6.14
N ASP A 27 22.27 -79.80 5.19
CA ASP A 27 22.65 -78.38 5.12
C ASP A 27 21.59 -77.53 4.39
N ASP A 28 20.63 -78.16 3.69
CA ASP A 28 19.63 -77.46 2.84
C ASP A 28 18.38 -76.97 3.61
N ILE A 29 18.23 -77.37 4.88
CA ILE A 29 17.10 -76.96 5.75
C ILE A 29 17.56 -76.42 7.11
N THR A 30 18.88 -76.29 7.32
CA THR A 30 19.38 -75.72 8.57
C THR A 30 19.15 -74.20 8.51
N ASP A 31 18.58 -73.66 9.57
CA ASP A 31 18.33 -72.23 9.81
C ASP A 31 18.94 -71.97 11.19
N SER A 32 20.21 -71.58 11.18
CA SER A 32 21.09 -71.59 12.35
C SER A 32 20.73 -70.50 13.37
N ASP A 33 20.15 -69.37 12.95
CA ASP A 33 19.78 -68.25 13.81
C ASP A 33 18.25 -68.02 13.96
N ASN A 34 17.44 -68.79 13.24
CA ASN A 34 15.97 -68.78 13.28
C ASN A 34 15.38 -67.43 12.84
N ASP A 35 15.95 -66.84 11.81
CA ASP A 35 15.45 -65.63 11.17
C ASP A 35 14.44 -65.92 10.04
N GLY A 36 14.41 -67.18 9.58
CA GLY A 36 13.51 -67.67 8.55
C GLY A 36 14.17 -67.88 7.18
N LEU A 37 15.48 -67.67 7.02
CA LEU A 37 16.30 -68.13 5.90
C LEU A 37 17.04 -69.41 6.26
N THR A 38 17.38 -70.24 5.28
CA THR A 38 18.32 -71.35 5.52
C THR A 38 19.76 -70.88 5.39
N ASP A 39 20.70 -71.55 6.05
CA ASP A 39 22.13 -71.25 5.97
C ASP A 39 22.62 -71.20 4.50
N LEU A 40 22.00 -71.97 3.60
CA LEU A 40 22.27 -71.94 2.15
C LEU A 40 21.64 -70.73 1.44
N GLU A 41 20.41 -70.34 1.80
CA GLU A 41 19.79 -69.10 1.30
C GLU A 41 20.65 -67.89 1.69
N GLU A 42 21.13 -67.86 2.93
CA GLU A 42 22.01 -66.82 3.46
C GLU A 42 23.38 -66.79 2.79
N GLU A 43 24.01 -67.95 2.53
CA GLU A 43 25.25 -68.01 1.75
C GLU A 43 25.07 -67.41 0.34
N GLN A 44 23.90 -67.61 -0.29
CA GLN A 44 23.59 -67.08 -1.61
C GLN A 44 23.34 -65.56 -1.60
N LEU A 45 22.70 -65.05 -0.56
CA LEU A 45 22.44 -63.62 -0.36
C LEU A 45 23.68 -62.89 0.19
N GLY A 46 24.61 -63.65 0.78
CA GLY A 46 25.81 -63.16 1.43
C GLY A 46 25.54 -62.48 2.77
N THR A 47 24.51 -62.94 3.48
CA THR A 47 24.21 -62.63 4.89
C THR A 47 24.96 -63.60 5.82
N ASP A 48 24.91 -63.41 7.15
CA ASP A 48 25.62 -64.24 8.13
C ASP A 48 24.70 -65.30 8.77
N PRO A 49 24.90 -66.62 8.49
CA PRO A 49 24.02 -67.69 8.98
C PRO A 49 23.85 -67.84 10.49
N TYR A 50 24.64 -67.10 11.27
CA TYR A 50 24.57 -67.13 12.73
C TYR A 50 24.12 -65.79 13.33
N ASN A 51 23.71 -64.83 12.50
CA ASN A 51 23.29 -63.51 12.92
C ASN A 51 21.99 -63.10 12.20
N PRO A 52 20.85 -63.09 12.91
CA PRO A 52 19.52 -62.99 12.28
C PRO A 52 19.17 -61.59 11.76
N ASP A 53 20.13 -60.66 11.72
CA ASP A 53 20.01 -59.23 11.37
C ASP A 53 21.43 -58.77 10.95
N THR A 54 21.78 -59.03 9.69
CA THR A 54 23.15 -58.93 9.16
C THR A 54 23.66 -57.49 9.17
N ASP A 55 22.82 -56.51 8.87
CA ASP A 55 23.21 -55.09 8.80
C ASP A 55 22.89 -54.27 10.06
N GLY A 56 22.16 -54.85 11.02
CA GLY A 56 21.90 -54.27 12.32
C GLY A 56 20.93 -53.08 12.25
N ASP A 57 20.00 -53.10 11.31
CA ASP A 57 18.95 -52.09 11.16
C ASP A 57 17.73 -52.36 12.07
N GLY A 58 17.64 -53.59 12.59
CA GLY A 58 16.60 -54.07 13.48
C GLY A 58 15.48 -54.86 12.80
N LEU A 59 15.55 -55.13 11.50
CA LEU A 59 14.81 -56.16 10.79
C LEU A 59 15.61 -57.45 10.73
N LYS A 60 14.94 -58.57 10.46
CA LYS A 60 15.62 -59.84 10.26
C LYS A 60 15.86 -60.09 8.79
N ASP A 61 16.98 -60.69 8.40
CA ASP A 61 17.30 -60.92 6.99
C ASP A 61 16.17 -61.69 6.27
N GLY A 62 15.57 -62.68 6.95
CA GLY A 62 14.41 -63.41 6.47
C GLY A 62 13.14 -62.56 6.33
N GLU A 63 12.89 -61.61 7.23
CA GLU A 63 11.76 -60.66 7.10
C GLU A 63 11.99 -59.70 5.93
N GLU A 64 13.20 -59.19 5.78
CA GLU A 64 13.60 -58.30 4.71
C GLU A 64 13.44 -58.95 3.34
N VAL A 65 13.98 -60.15 3.15
CA VAL A 65 13.90 -60.86 1.86
C VAL A 65 12.47 -61.31 1.54
N LYS A 66 11.75 -61.87 2.51
CA LYS A 66 10.47 -62.57 2.24
C LYS A 66 9.25 -61.66 2.38
N VAL A 67 9.32 -60.60 3.18
CA VAL A 67 8.17 -59.73 3.51
C VAL A 67 8.35 -58.32 2.93
N TYR A 68 9.42 -57.62 3.33
CA TYR A 68 9.57 -56.18 3.07
C TYR A 68 10.26 -55.86 1.74
N ARG A 69 11.04 -56.81 1.21
CA ARG A 69 11.85 -56.73 -0.01
C ARG A 69 12.95 -55.66 0.05
N THR A 70 13.45 -55.40 1.26
CA THR A 70 14.64 -54.58 1.52
C THR A 70 15.92 -55.40 1.30
N ASP A 71 17.08 -54.75 1.29
CA ASP A 71 18.38 -55.41 1.15
C ASP A 71 18.95 -55.74 2.55
N PRO A 72 19.03 -57.02 2.96
CA PRO A 72 19.44 -57.43 4.31
C PRO A 72 20.90 -57.16 4.66
N LYS A 73 21.62 -56.47 3.78
CA LYS A 73 23.03 -56.11 3.93
C LYS A 73 23.23 -54.60 3.92
N ASN A 74 22.15 -53.85 3.75
CA ASN A 74 22.15 -52.42 3.64
C ASN A 74 21.08 -51.85 4.56
N PRO A 75 21.47 -51.25 5.70
CA PRO A 75 20.53 -50.88 6.75
C PRO A 75 19.63 -49.68 6.40
N ASP A 76 19.67 -49.19 5.16
CA ASP A 76 18.99 -48.02 4.59
C ASP A 76 18.85 -48.28 3.07
N THR A 77 17.83 -49.06 2.69
CA THR A 77 17.68 -49.63 1.35
C THR A 77 17.52 -48.57 0.26
N ASP A 78 16.78 -47.49 0.54
CA ASP A 78 16.51 -46.43 -0.44
C ASP A 78 17.46 -45.22 -0.33
N GLY A 79 18.30 -45.17 0.70
CA GLY A 79 19.37 -44.20 0.85
C GLY A 79 18.85 -42.81 1.22
N ASP A 80 17.81 -42.73 2.03
CA ASP A 80 17.20 -41.49 2.50
C ASP A 80 17.76 -41.00 3.85
N GLY A 81 18.52 -41.86 4.54
CA GLY A 81 19.15 -41.58 5.83
C GLY A 81 18.38 -42.11 7.04
N LEU A 82 17.27 -42.82 6.84
CA LEU A 82 16.59 -43.63 7.84
C LEU A 82 17.00 -45.10 7.68
N LYS A 83 16.74 -45.88 8.74
CA LYS A 83 16.94 -47.32 8.69
C LYS A 83 15.64 -48.01 8.36
N ASP A 84 15.65 -49.04 7.53
CA ASP A 84 14.42 -49.73 7.08
C ASP A 84 13.58 -50.20 8.29
N GLY A 85 14.25 -50.74 9.31
CA GLY A 85 13.63 -51.11 10.58
C GLY A 85 12.99 -49.95 11.33
N ALA A 86 13.60 -48.76 11.31
CA ALA A 86 13.04 -47.56 11.92
C ALA A 86 11.86 -47.01 11.13
N GLU A 87 11.93 -47.01 9.80
CA GLU A 87 10.85 -46.62 8.91
C GLU A 87 9.59 -47.45 9.16
N LEU A 88 9.69 -48.78 9.13
CA LEU A 88 8.53 -49.64 9.35
C LEU A 88 7.99 -49.59 10.79
N LYS A 89 8.87 -49.51 11.79
CA LYS A 89 8.46 -49.65 13.20
C LYS A 89 8.05 -48.31 13.82
N GLN A 90 8.77 -47.24 13.53
CA GLN A 90 8.62 -45.93 14.17
C GLN A 90 7.87 -44.94 13.28
N TYR A 91 8.31 -44.72 12.04
CA TYR A 91 7.85 -43.60 11.21
C TYR A 91 6.68 -43.96 10.29
N LYS A 92 6.49 -45.25 10.01
CA LYS A 92 5.48 -45.82 9.10
C LYS A 92 5.65 -45.39 7.64
N THR A 93 6.88 -45.08 7.24
CA THR A 93 7.30 -44.80 5.87
C THR A 93 7.59 -46.09 5.09
N ASP A 94 7.79 -45.97 3.77
CA ASP A 94 8.08 -47.08 2.87
C ASP A 94 9.59 -47.18 2.62
N PRO A 95 10.30 -48.19 3.18
CA PRO A 95 11.78 -48.28 3.10
C PRO A 95 12.34 -48.57 1.70
N LEU A 96 11.46 -48.63 0.70
CA LEU A 96 11.82 -48.76 -0.72
C LEU A 96 11.65 -47.45 -1.48
N LYS A 97 11.26 -46.37 -0.80
CA LYS A 97 11.00 -45.05 -1.36
C LYS A 97 11.54 -43.97 -0.42
N ALA A 98 12.63 -43.35 -0.87
CA ALA A 98 13.27 -42.27 -0.14
C ALA A 98 12.38 -41.03 0.13
N ASP A 99 11.19 -40.97 -0.46
CA ASP A 99 10.17 -39.92 -0.32
C ASP A 99 8.80 -40.63 -0.39
N THR A 100 8.22 -40.89 0.78
CA THR A 100 7.03 -41.74 0.93
C THR A 100 5.77 -41.05 0.45
N ASP A 101 5.61 -39.76 0.73
CA ASP A 101 4.40 -39.01 0.41
C ASP A 101 4.45 -38.28 -0.93
N GLY A 102 5.64 -38.18 -1.51
CA GLY A 102 5.89 -37.72 -2.88
C GLY A 102 5.89 -36.20 -3.03
N ASP A 103 6.18 -35.45 -1.97
CA ASP A 103 6.23 -33.99 -2.00
C ASP A 103 7.57 -33.42 -2.53
N GLY A 104 8.61 -34.25 -2.56
CA GLY A 104 9.95 -33.91 -3.02
C GLY A 104 11.01 -33.79 -1.92
N LEU A 105 10.64 -33.82 -0.64
CA LEU A 105 11.54 -34.03 0.48
C LEU A 105 11.70 -35.51 0.77
N LYS A 106 12.88 -35.89 1.25
CA LYS A 106 13.12 -37.26 1.68
C LYS A 106 12.60 -37.49 3.09
N ASP A 107 12.10 -38.68 3.41
CA ASP A 107 11.55 -38.96 4.75
C ASP A 107 12.61 -38.70 5.85
N GLY A 108 13.86 -39.08 5.58
CA GLY A 108 15.00 -38.78 6.42
C GLY A 108 15.30 -37.28 6.59
N GLU A 109 15.10 -36.45 5.57
CA GLU A 109 15.24 -34.98 5.68
C GLU A 109 14.10 -34.37 6.50
N GLU A 110 12.88 -34.82 6.24
CA GLU A 110 11.69 -34.39 6.95
C GLU A 110 11.80 -34.66 8.44
N ILE A 111 12.17 -35.87 8.84
CA ILE A 111 12.29 -36.22 10.25
C ILE A 111 13.48 -35.52 10.93
N ASN A 112 14.66 -35.55 10.30
CA ASN A 112 15.89 -35.14 10.97
C ASN A 112 16.14 -33.63 10.92
N GLN A 113 15.68 -32.95 9.87
CA GLN A 113 15.97 -31.54 9.61
C GLN A 113 14.75 -30.65 9.82
N TYR A 114 13.65 -30.92 9.12
CA TYR A 114 12.49 -30.01 9.07
C TYR A 114 11.45 -30.30 10.16
N ARG A 115 11.45 -31.53 10.69
CA ARG A 115 10.48 -32.08 11.63
C ARG A 115 9.05 -32.06 11.11
N THR A 116 8.91 -32.22 9.80
CA THR A 116 7.64 -32.40 9.09
C THR A 116 7.18 -33.84 9.16
N ASN A 117 5.98 -34.12 8.64
CA ASN A 117 5.38 -35.44 8.65
C ASN A 117 5.58 -36.14 7.29
N PRO A 118 6.44 -37.17 7.19
CA PRO A 118 6.79 -37.84 5.93
C PRO A 118 5.68 -38.70 5.30
N LEU A 119 4.46 -38.56 5.82
CA LEU A 119 3.26 -39.23 5.34
C LEU A 119 2.21 -38.22 4.85
N SER A 120 2.56 -36.94 4.80
CA SER A 120 1.67 -35.83 4.49
C SER A 120 2.45 -34.78 3.72
N PRO A 121 2.20 -34.62 2.41
CA PRO A 121 2.95 -33.67 1.58
C PRO A 121 2.86 -32.21 2.02
N ASP A 122 1.92 -31.90 2.92
CA ASP A 122 1.62 -30.59 3.47
C ASP A 122 1.33 -30.81 4.97
N SER A 123 2.30 -30.49 5.82
CA SER A 123 2.27 -30.83 7.25
C SER A 123 1.32 -29.95 8.05
N ASP A 124 1.16 -28.68 7.68
CA ASP A 124 0.30 -27.72 8.40
C ASP A 124 -1.04 -27.44 7.71
N ASN A 125 -1.26 -28.02 6.53
CA ASN A 125 -2.49 -28.00 5.74
C ASN A 125 -2.89 -26.61 5.25
N ASP A 126 -1.91 -25.76 4.94
CA ASP A 126 -2.13 -24.41 4.41
C ASP A 126 -2.28 -24.39 2.87
N GLY A 127 -1.95 -25.52 2.24
CA GLY A 127 -2.05 -25.76 0.82
C GLY A 127 -0.73 -25.69 0.07
N LEU A 128 0.41 -25.36 0.68
CA LEU A 128 1.76 -25.54 0.13
C LEU A 128 2.33 -26.88 0.56
N THR A 129 3.21 -27.47 -0.27
CA THR A 129 3.93 -28.66 0.19
C THR A 129 5.12 -28.28 1.06
N ASP A 130 5.52 -29.17 1.97
CA ASP A 130 6.65 -28.94 2.86
C ASP A 130 7.93 -28.63 2.04
N PHE A 131 8.11 -29.34 0.92
CA PHE A 131 9.14 -29.03 -0.08
C PHE A 131 9.05 -27.62 -0.67
N GLU A 132 7.86 -27.17 -1.10
CA GLU A 132 7.65 -25.84 -1.67
C GLU A 132 8.03 -24.75 -0.67
N GLU A 133 7.62 -24.92 0.58
CA GLU A 133 7.89 -24.00 1.67
C GLU A 133 9.38 -23.88 1.96
N VAL A 134 10.07 -25.00 2.20
CA VAL A 134 11.49 -24.95 2.58
C VAL A 134 12.40 -24.55 1.42
N THR A 135 12.03 -24.83 0.17
CA THR A 135 12.89 -24.59 -0.99
C THR A 135 12.60 -23.27 -1.71
N GLN A 136 11.32 -22.94 -1.92
CA GLN A 136 10.91 -21.82 -2.77
C GLN A 136 10.50 -20.60 -1.95
N TYR A 137 9.59 -20.77 -0.99
CA TYR A 137 8.97 -19.65 -0.27
C TYR A 137 9.73 -19.24 1.00
N LYS A 138 10.52 -20.17 1.56
CA LYS A 138 11.27 -20.01 2.81
C LYS A 138 10.38 -19.74 4.03
N THR A 139 9.13 -20.21 3.96
CA THR A 139 8.15 -20.24 5.06
C THR A 139 8.44 -21.41 5.99
N ASN A 140 7.69 -21.50 7.09
CA ASN A 140 7.84 -22.56 8.07
C ASN A 140 6.77 -23.65 7.85
N PRO A 141 7.14 -24.87 7.42
CA PRO A 141 6.18 -25.92 7.04
C PRO A 141 5.41 -26.57 8.19
N LEU A 142 5.51 -25.98 9.39
CA LEU A 142 4.77 -26.39 10.58
C LEU A 142 3.85 -25.28 11.08
N LYS A 143 3.71 -24.19 10.33
CA LYS A 143 2.93 -23.02 10.70
C LYS A 143 2.28 -22.44 9.45
N ALA A 144 1.00 -22.76 9.29
CA ALA A 144 0.18 -22.37 8.15
C ALA A 144 0.10 -20.87 7.82
N ASP A 145 0.58 -20.00 8.70
CA ASP A 145 0.64 -18.54 8.56
C ASP A 145 1.98 -18.13 9.19
N THR A 146 3.03 -18.00 8.39
CA THR A 146 4.43 -17.86 8.86
C THR A 146 4.67 -16.54 9.55
N ASP A 147 4.18 -15.42 9.00
CA ASP A 147 4.40 -14.09 9.53
C ASP A 147 3.39 -13.64 10.60
N GLY A 148 2.26 -14.36 10.73
CA GLY A 148 1.26 -14.18 11.76
C GLY A 148 0.27 -13.05 11.50
N ASP A 149 0.02 -12.69 10.25
CA ASP A 149 -0.87 -11.59 9.87
C ASP A 149 -2.36 -11.99 9.71
N GLY A 150 -2.63 -13.30 9.75
CA GLY A 150 -3.96 -13.87 9.64
C GLY A 150 -4.33 -14.40 8.25
N LEU A 151 -3.42 -14.37 7.28
CA LEU A 151 -3.50 -15.13 6.03
C LEU A 151 -2.58 -16.34 6.10
N ALA A 152 -3.02 -17.43 5.46
CA ALA A 152 -2.20 -18.61 5.35
C ALA A 152 -1.18 -18.47 4.22
N ASP A 153 0.04 -19.01 4.36
CA ASP A 153 1.13 -18.81 3.38
C ASP A 153 0.69 -19.31 1.99
N GLY A 154 -0.01 -20.44 1.94
CA GLY A 154 -0.64 -20.97 0.74
C GLY A 154 -1.70 -20.07 0.12
N GLU A 155 -2.52 -19.36 0.91
CA GLU A 155 -3.48 -18.37 0.39
C GLU A 155 -2.75 -17.16 -0.18
N GLU A 156 -1.77 -16.63 0.54
CA GLU A 156 -0.94 -15.51 0.11
C GLU A 156 -0.30 -15.80 -1.24
N VAL A 157 0.42 -16.91 -1.34
CA VAL A 157 1.11 -17.30 -2.56
C VAL A 157 0.15 -17.60 -3.70
N LYS A 158 -0.92 -18.37 -3.47
CA LYS A 158 -1.76 -18.91 -4.57
C LYS A 158 -2.84 -17.92 -5.01
N LYS A 159 -3.38 -17.12 -4.09
CA LYS A 159 -4.56 -16.27 -4.32
C LYS A 159 -4.22 -14.79 -4.32
N TYR A 160 -3.60 -14.26 -3.27
CA TYR A 160 -3.40 -12.82 -3.10
C TYR A 160 -2.12 -12.29 -3.74
N LYS A 161 -1.14 -13.17 -3.96
CA LYS A 161 0.20 -12.87 -4.50
C LYS A 161 1.03 -11.94 -3.60
N THR A 162 0.75 -11.96 -2.29
CA THR A 162 1.52 -11.29 -1.24
C THR A 162 2.77 -12.09 -0.86
N ASP A 163 3.63 -11.51 -0.03
CA ASP A 163 4.88 -12.12 0.46
C ASP A 163 4.64 -12.76 1.84
N PRO A 164 4.59 -14.11 1.96
CA PRO A 164 4.21 -14.81 3.20
C PRO A 164 5.23 -14.70 4.34
N LEU A 165 6.31 -13.94 4.12
CA LEU A 165 7.30 -13.59 5.13
C LEU A 165 7.13 -12.16 5.65
N LYS A 166 6.12 -11.43 5.16
CA LYS A 166 5.86 -10.04 5.49
C LYS A 166 4.38 -9.81 5.71
N ALA A 167 4.06 -9.58 6.98
CA ALA A 167 2.70 -9.26 7.38
C ALA A 167 2.08 -8.04 6.68
N ASP A 168 2.89 -7.17 6.08
CA ASP A 168 2.46 -5.97 5.35
C ASP A 168 3.34 -5.90 4.07
N THR A 169 2.81 -6.41 2.95
CA THR A 169 3.57 -6.63 1.73
C THR A 169 3.94 -5.33 1.04
N ASP A 170 3.02 -4.37 0.99
CA ASP A 170 3.21 -3.11 0.28
C ASP A 170 3.76 -1.98 1.18
N GLY A 171 3.75 -2.18 2.50
CA GLY A 171 4.36 -1.31 3.49
C GLY A 171 3.52 -0.07 3.81
N ASP A 172 2.22 -0.10 3.59
CA ASP A 172 1.32 1.03 3.81
C ASP A 172 0.86 1.18 5.28
N GLY A 173 1.13 0.15 6.08
CA GLY A 173 0.86 0.09 7.50
C GLY A 173 -0.32 -0.78 7.87
N LEU A 174 -1.12 -1.33 6.95
CA LEU A 174 -2.09 -2.40 7.20
C LEU A 174 -1.46 -3.75 6.93
N SER A 175 -1.88 -4.78 7.66
CA SER A 175 -1.42 -6.14 7.35
C SER A 175 -2.21 -6.72 6.16
N ASP A 176 -1.61 -7.60 5.37
CA ASP A 176 -2.27 -8.19 4.19
C ASP A 176 -3.58 -8.90 4.62
N GLY A 177 -3.56 -9.56 5.78
CA GLY A 177 -4.72 -10.14 6.44
C GLY A 177 -5.77 -9.14 6.90
N GLU A 178 -5.39 -7.97 7.44
CA GLU A 178 -6.34 -6.89 7.78
C GLU A 178 -7.03 -6.36 6.52
N GLU A 179 -6.25 -6.12 5.47
CA GLU A 179 -6.73 -5.63 4.18
C GLU A 179 -7.72 -6.59 3.54
N VAL A 180 -7.37 -7.86 3.42
CA VAL A 180 -8.23 -8.88 2.82
C VAL A 180 -9.47 -9.14 3.67
N SER A 181 -9.34 -9.26 4.99
CA SER A 181 -10.41 -9.75 5.85
C SER A 181 -11.37 -8.65 6.30
N GLN A 182 -10.86 -7.45 6.57
CA GLN A 182 -11.60 -6.35 7.20
C GLN A 182 -11.88 -5.20 6.24
N TYR A 183 -10.85 -4.67 5.57
CA TYR A 183 -10.96 -3.43 4.79
C TYR A 183 -11.36 -3.66 3.32
N LYS A 184 -11.12 -4.86 2.79
CA LYS A 184 -11.35 -5.25 1.40
C LYS A 184 -10.54 -4.43 0.38
N THR A 185 -9.37 -3.94 0.81
CA THR A 185 -8.37 -3.26 -0.03
C THR A 185 -7.48 -4.27 -0.76
N ASP A 186 -6.61 -3.78 -1.64
CA ASP A 186 -5.67 -4.61 -2.42
C ASP A 186 -4.29 -4.61 -1.74
N PRO A 187 -3.85 -5.71 -1.10
CA PRO A 187 -2.63 -5.76 -0.28
C PRO A 187 -1.31 -5.64 -1.06
N LEU A 188 -1.40 -5.40 -2.36
CA LEU A 188 -0.27 -5.11 -3.23
C LEU A 188 -0.20 -3.62 -3.61
N LYS A 189 -1.10 -2.79 -3.07
CA LYS A 189 -1.24 -1.39 -3.41
C LYS A 189 -1.43 -0.54 -2.17
N THR A 190 -0.41 0.29 -1.94
CA THR A 190 -0.41 1.27 -0.86
C THR A 190 -1.47 2.38 -0.99
N ASP A 191 -2.40 2.31 -1.95
CA ASP A 191 -3.42 3.32 -2.28
C ASP A 191 -4.41 2.63 -3.24
N THR A 192 -5.44 2.00 -2.68
CA THR A 192 -6.37 1.15 -3.44
C THR A 192 -7.27 1.95 -4.37
N ASP A 193 -7.75 3.11 -3.93
CA ASP A 193 -8.71 3.92 -4.70
C ASP A 193 -8.05 5.01 -5.59
N GLY A 194 -6.76 5.25 -5.39
CA GLY A 194 -5.89 6.10 -6.20
C GLY A 194 -6.03 7.59 -5.91
N ASP A 195 -6.41 7.99 -4.70
CA ASP A 195 -6.59 9.39 -4.29
C ASP A 195 -5.32 10.06 -3.72
N ARG A 196 -4.23 9.27 -3.56
CA ARG A 196 -2.90 9.62 -3.03
C ARG A 196 -2.76 9.55 -1.51
N LEU A 197 -3.76 9.11 -0.76
CA LEU A 197 -3.58 8.61 0.61
C LEU A 197 -3.34 7.11 0.56
N SER A 198 -2.62 6.60 1.55
CA SER A 198 -2.50 5.15 1.69
C SER A 198 -3.64 4.58 2.51
N ASP A 199 -4.03 3.35 2.21
CA ASP A 199 -5.14 2.68 2.87
C ASP A 199 -4.91 2.64 4.40
N GLY A 200 -3.66 2.41 4.82
CA GLY A 200 -3.23 2.53 6.21
C GLY A 200 -3.38 3.93 6.82
N ASP A 201 -3.03 4.99 6.11
CA ASP A 201 -3.21 6.37 6.60
C ASP A 201 -4.69 6.75 6.69
N GLU A 202 -5.48 6.34 5.70
CA GLU A 202 -6.92 6.53 5.67
C GLU A 202 -7.58 5.87 6.87
N VAL A 203 -7.27 4.61 7.14
CA VAL A 203 -7.85 3.87 8.25
C VAL A 203 -7.36 4.39 9.60
N LYS A 204 -6.04 4.55 9.78
CA LYS A 204 -5.44 4.78 11.10
C LYS A 204 -5.37 6.26 11.48
N THR A 205 -5.20 7.14 10.49
CA THR A 205 -4.97 8.58 10.71
C THR A 205 -6.23 9.39 10.44
N TYR A 206 -6.80 9.30 9.22
CA TYR A 206 -7.85 10.20 8.75
C TYR A 206 -9.27 9.68 8.99
N ARG A 207 -9.42 8.37 9.19
CA ARG A 207 -10.70 7.64 9.32
C ARG A 207 -11.60 7.82 8.10
N THR A 208 -10.99 7.90 6.92
CA THR A 208 -11.64 7.87 5.60
C THR A 208 -11.83 6.42 5.16
N ASN A 209 -12.50 6.22 4.02
CA ASN A 209 -12.76 4.90 3.47
C ASN A 209 -11.78 4.60 2.33
N PRO A 210 -10.86 3.63 2.47
CA PRO A 210 -9.81 3.36 1.48
C PRO A 210 -10.28 2.72 0.16
N LEU A 211 -11.59 2.61 -0.01
CA LEU A 211 -12.25 2.14 -1.23
C LEU A 211 -13.04 3.26 -1.94
N ASP A 212 -13.03 4.48 -1.41
CA ASP A 212 -13.83 5.59 -1.87
C ASP A 212 -13.03 6.89 -1.83
N ARG A 213 -12.55 7.31 -3.02
CA ARG A 213 -11.67 8.47 -3.22
C ARG A 213 -12.17 9.79 -2.61
N ASP A 214 -13.44 9.86 -2.26
CA ASP A 214 -14.12 11.02 -1.71
C ASP A 214 -15.14 10.51 -0.68
N THR A 215 -14.68 10.30 0.55
CA THR A 215 -15.44 9.65 1.63
C THR A 215 -16.70 10.43 1.97
N ASP A 216 -16.60 11.76 1.94
CA ASP A 216 -17.66 12.66 2.38
C ASP A 216 -18.61 13.10 1.25
N LYS A 217 -18.26 12.75 0.01
CA LYS A 217 -19.02 12.96 -1.24
C LYS A 217 -19.15 14.43 -1.56
N GLY A 218 -18.10 15.18 -1.27
CA GLY A 218 -17.93 16.56 -1.61
C GLY A 218 -17.61 16.74 -3.10
N THR A 219 -16.67 17.64 -3.35
CA THR A 219 -16.19 18.05 -4.66
C THR A 219 -14.69 17.84 -4.83
N VAL A 220 -14.01 17.43 -3.77
CA VAL A 220 -12.56 17.23 -3.69
C VAL A 220 -12.31 15.84 -3.10
N ASP A 221 -11.34 15.11 -3.65
CA ASP A 221 -10.91 13.82 -3.10
C ASP A 221 -10.14 13.96 -1.77
N ASP A 222 -10.24 12.95 -0.91
CA ASP A 222 -9.72 12.96 0.47
C ASP A 222 -8.21 13.29 0.48
N GLY A 223 -7.44 12.68 -0.43
CA GLY A 223 -6.02 12.95 -0.58
C GLY A 223 -5.69 14.37 -1.00
N THR A 224 -6.48 15.00 -1.86
CA THR A 224 -6.30 16.42 -2.20
C THR A 224 -6.63 17.31 -1.00
N GLU A 225 -7.66 16.98 -0.22
CA GLU A 225 -8.01 17.72 1.00
C GLU A 225 -6.90 17.67 2.04
N VAL A 226 -6.39 16.47 2.33
CA VAL A 226 -5.33 16.26 3.32
C VAL A 226 -3.98 16.80 2.85
N LEU A 227 -3.57 16.51 1.61
CA LEU A 227 -2.21 16.80 1.15
C LEU A 227 -2.08 18.23 0.63
N VAL A 228 -3.09 18.76 -0.05
CA VAL A 228 -3.03 20.06 -0.75
C VAL A 228 -3.78 21.15 -0.01
N GLN A 229 -5.06 20.94 0.33
CA GLN A 229 -5.92 22.00 0.85
C GLN A 229 -5.80 22.21 2.35
N LYS A 230 -5.39 21.15 3.08
CA LYS A 230 -5.38 21.07 4.55
C LYS A 230 -6.78 21.27 5.14
N THR A 231 -7.79 20.72 4.47
CA THR A 231 -9.20 20.65 4.88
C THR A 231 -9.51 19.28 5.49
N ASN A 232 -10.74 19.11 5.99
CA ASN A 232 -11.15 17.87 6.65
C ASN A 232 -11.86 16.93 5.66
N PRO A 233 -11.29 15.74 5.36
CA PRO A 233 -11.85 14.78 4.37
C PRO A 233 -13.15 14.08 4.81
N LEU A 234 -13.82 14.64 5.81
CA LEU A 234 -15.06 14.13 6.40
C LEU A 234 -16.10 15.27 6.54
N ASP A 235 -15.86 16.44 5.94
CA ASP A 235 -16.74 17.62 5.97
C ASP A 235 -16.84 18.27 4.58
N PRO A 236 -17.88 17.92 3.79
CA PRO A 236 -17.98 18.35 2.38
C PRO A 236 -18.27 19.86 2.24
N SER A 237 -18.38 20.58 3.37
CA SER A 237 -18.65 22.00 3.43
C SER A 237 -17.39 22.87 3.40
N ASP A 238 -16.21 22.29 3.62
CA ASP A 238 -14.93 23.02 3.60
C ASP A 238 -14.10 22.84 2.31
N ASP A 239 -14.50 21.93 1.41
CA ASP A 239 -13.99 21.78 0.04
C ASP A 239 -13.98 23.07 -0.77
N VAL A 240 -15.04 23.87 -0.58
CA VAL A 240 -15.20 25.11 -1.31
C VAL A 240 -14.36 26.13 -0.56
N PRO A 241 -13.27 26.64 -1.16
CA PRO A 241 -12.51 27.70 -0.52
C PRO A 241 -13.47 28.84 -0.23
N LYS A 242 -13.69 29.11 1.07
CA LYS A 242 -14.51 30.24 1.53
C LYS A 242 -14.15 31.42 0.65
N PRO A 243 -15.12 32.05 -0.05
CA PRO A 243 -14.83 33.06 -1.05
C PRO A 243 -13.84 34.01 -0.42
N LYS A 244 -12.63 34.09 -1.01
CA LYS A 244 -11.55 34.94 -0.52
C LYS A 244 -12.23 36.22 -0.07
N GLU A 245 -12.13 36.56 1.21
CA GLU A 245 -12.43 37.90 1.64
C GLU A 245 -11.46 38.77 0.83
N GLU A 246 -11.90 39.23 -0.34
CA GLU A 246 -11.26 40.29 -1.05
C GLU A 246 -11.26 41.40 -0.02
N LYS A 247 -10.10 41.65 0.59
CA LYS A 247 -9.86 42.85 1.34
C LYS A 247 -10.11 43.97 0.35
N LYS A 248 -11.36 44.43 0.27
CA LYS A 248 -11.78 45.62 -0.47
C LYS A 248 -10.73 46.66 -0.08
N PRO A 249 -10.03 47.31 -1.03
CA PRO A 249 -8.91 48.17 -0.71
C PRO A 249 -9.34 49.16 0.37
N THR A 250 -8.83 48.99 1.59
CA THR A 250 -9.15 49.87 2.69
C THR A 250 -8.42 51.17 2.40
N LEU A 251 -9.16 52.20 2.01
CA LEU A 251 -8.60 53.55 1.97
C LEU A 251 -8.35 53.94 3.42
N ASP A 252 -7.12 53.82 3.90
CA ASP A 252 -6.79 54.22 5.28
C ASP A 252 -7.01 55.73 5.46
N VAL A 253 -7.38 56.16 6.66
CA VAL A 253 -7.52 57.59 6.97
C VAL A 253 -6.21 58.32 6.65
N GLY A 254 -6.30 59.42 5.91
CA GLY A 254 -5.15 60.21 5.47
C GLY A 254 -4.53 59.77 4.13
N LYS A 255 -4.97 58.66 3.51
CA LYS A 255 -4.49 58.25 2.17
C LYS A 255 -5.31 58.91 1.05
N LYS A 256 -4.60 59.34 0.00
CA LYS A 256 -5.18 59.87 -1.23
C LYS A 256 -5.32 58.77 -2.29
N MET A 257 -6.46 58.75 -2.98
CA MET A 257 -6.74 57.89 -4.12
C MET A 257 -7.00 58.74 -5.36
N ILE A 258 -6.24 58.52 -6.42
CA ILE A 258 -6.46 59.20 -7.70
C ILE A 258 -7.59 58.48 -8.44
N LEU A 259 -8.70 59.18 -8.68
CA LEU A 259 -9.81 58.64 -9.47
C LEU A 259 -9.54 58.81 -10.96
N ARG A 260 -8.90 57.79 -11.54
CA ARG A 260 -8.69 57.72 -12.99
C ARG A 260 -10.04 57.51 -13.68
N GLY A 261 -10.30 58.26 -14.75
CA GLY A 261 -11.54 58.13 -15.53
C GLY A 261 -12.56 59.25 -15.28
N ILE A 262 -12.41 60.05 -14.22
CA ILE A 262 -13.24 61.25 -14.06
C ILE A 262 -12.80 62.33 -15.04
N THR A 263 -13.71 62.70 -15.92
CA THR A 263 -13.44 63.65 -16.99
C THR A 263 -14.56 64.65 -17.16
N PHE A 264 -14.18 65.84 -17.61
CA PHE A 264 -15.08 66.97 -17.76
C PHE A 264 -15.06 67.47 -19.19
N LYS A 265 -16.14 68.12 -19.60
CA LYS A 265 -16.18 68.88 -20.85
C LYS A 265 -15.09 69.96 -20.81
N LYS A 266 -14.51 70.25 -21.98
CA LYS A 266 -13.38 71.19 -22.11
C LYS A 266 -13.73 72.53 -21.47
N ASN A 267 -12.86 73.03 -20.58
CA ASN A 267 -13.04 74.29 -19.84
C ASN A 267 -14.33 74.38 -19.00
N SER A 268 -14.91 73.24 -18.61
CA SER A 268 -16.13 73.17 -17.82
C SER A 268 -15.94 72.24 -16.61
N ALA A 269 -16.91 72.31 -15.69
CA ALA A 269 -17.12 71.38 -14.59
C ALA A 269 -18.24 70.36 -14.87
N GLU A 270 -18.83 70.40 -16.07
CA GLU A 270 -19.78 69.40 -16.55
C GLU A 270 -19.09 68.04 -16.70
N ILE A 271 -19.51 67.07 -15.87
CA ILE A 271 -19.01 65.68 -15.87
C ILE A 271 -19.48 64.98 -17.15
N LEU A 272 -18.58 64.30 -17.85
CA LEU A 272 -18.92 63.52 -19.04
C LEU A 272 -19.40 62.10 -18.66
N PRO A 273 -20.36 61.50 -19.41
CA PRO A 273 -20.90 60.17 -19.11
C PRO A 273 -19.87 59.05 -18.98
N ARG A 274 -18.75 59.14 -19.71
CA ARG A 274 -17.62 58.19 -19.57
C ARG A 274 -17.01 58.13 -18.16
N SER A 275 -17.32 59.10 -17.30
CA SER A 275 -16.88 59.16 -15.90
C SER A 275 -17.80 58.39 -14.95
N TYR A 276 -19.00 58.02 -15.40
CA TYR A 276 -20.02 57.43 -14.54
C TYR A 276 -19.62 56.07 -13.97
N PRO A 277 -18.99 55.13 -14.70
CA PRO A 277 -18.56 53.86 -14.11
C PRO A 277 -17.65 54.04 -12.89
N THR A 278 -16.66 54.94 -12.98
CA THR A 278 -15.77 55.28 -11.86
C THR A 278 -16.53 55.97 -10.71
N LEU A 279 -17.48 56.84 -11.02
CA LEU A 279 -18.27 57.53 -10.00
C LEU A 279 -19.27 56.59 -9.30
N GLU A 280 -19.80 55.59 -10.00
CA GLU A 280 -20.66 54.55 -9.44
C GLU A 280 -19.90 53.63 -8.48
N GLU A 281 -18.65 53.27 -8.80
CA GLU A 281 -17.77 52.52 -7.89
C GLU A 281 -17.50 53.29 -6.58
N VAL A 282 -17.24 54.60 -6.69
CA VAL A 282 -17.06 55.48 -5.54
C VAL A 282 -18.34 55.62 -4.73
N LEU A 283 -19.49 55.77 -5.40
CA LEU A 283 -20.80 55.85 -4.75
C LEU A 283 -21.08 54.59 -3.94
N LYS A 284 -20.90 53.41 -4.54
CA LYS A 284 -21.09 52.12 -3.89
C LYS A 284 -20.20 52.00 -2.65
N THR A 285 -18.94 52.40 -2.78
CA THR A 285 -17.99 52.41 -1.64
C THR A 285 -18.49 53.31 -0.50
N LEU A 286 -18.93 54.53 -0.81
CA LEU A 286 -19.43 55.45 0.23
C LEU A 286 -20.76 54.98 0.86
N GLN A 287 -21.56 54.19 0.14
CA GLN A 287 -22.76 53.54 0.68
C GLN A 287 -22.41 52.37 1.60
N ASP A 288 -21.45 51.53 1.20
CA ASP A 288 -20.96 50.38 1.99
C ASP A 288 -20.30 50.82 3.31
N PHE A 289 -19.72 52.03 3.37
CA PHE A 289 -19.04 52.56 4.55
C PHE A 289 -19.69 53.87 5.03
N PRO A 290 -20.77 53.83 5.84
CA PRO A 290 -21.56 55.01 6.22
C PRO A 290 -20.79 56.04 7.06
N ASP A 291 -19.78 55.62 7.81
CA ASP A 291 -18.95 56.49 8.65
C ASP A 291 -17.80 57.17 7.89
N MET A 292 -17.55 56.77 6.64
CA MET A 292 -16.43 57.29 5.86
C MET A 292 -16.70 58.73 5.44
N GLU A 293 -15.75 59.61 5.73
CA GLU A 293 -15.74 61.00 5.25
C GLU A 293 -14.59 61.19 4.24
N VAL A 294 -14.84 61.91 3.16
CA VAL A 294 -13.83 62.13 2.10
C VAL A 294 -13.74 63.60 1.66
N GLU A 295 -12.50 64.05 1.41
CA GLU A 295 -12.21 65.28 0.71
C GLU A 295 -11.95 64.99 -0.78
N ILE A 296 -12.81 65.54 -1.63
CA ILE A 296 -12.75 65.51 -3.09
C ILE A 296 -11.85 66.65 -3.55
N GLN A 297 -10.67 66.30 -4.04
CA GLN A 297 -9.63 67.25 -4.42
C GLN A 297 -9.62 67.42 -5.94
N GLY A 298 -9.88 68.64 -6.40
CA GLY A 298 -9.79 69.00 -7.81
C GLY A 298 -8.41 69.57 -8.14
N HIS A 299 -7.76 69.03 -9.18
CA HIS A 299 -6.48 69.52 -9.66
C HIS A 299 -6.55 69.93 -11.13
N ALA A 300 -5.75 70.92 -11.49
CA ALA A 300 -5.62 71.46 -12.85
C ALA A 300 -4.16 71.40 -13.32
N SER A 301 -3.98 71.33 -14.65
CA SER A 301 -2.66 71.50 -15.27
C SER A 301 -2.38 72.97 -15.52
N LYS A 302 -1.10 73.35 -15.68
CA LYS A 302 -0.77 74.73 -16.05
C LYS A 302 -1.35 75.05 -17.42
N SER A 303 -1.84 76.28 -17.59
CA SER A 303 -2.33 76.77 -18.87
C SER A 303 -1.18 77.32 -19.72
N ARG A 304 -1.16 76.99 -21.02
CA ARG A 304 -0.25 77.64 -21.99
C ARG A 304 -0.69 79.07 -22.34
N ASN A 305 -1.94 79.43 -22.02
CA ASN A 305 -2.46 80.75 -22.31
C ASN A 305 -2.07 81.73 -21.19
N LYS A 306 -1.15 82.65 -21.48
CA LYS A 306 -0.68 83.69 -20.53
C LYS A 306 -1.79 84.60 -19.99
N ARG A 307 -2.96 84.66 -20.64
CA ARG A 307 -4.13 85.41 -20.15
C ARG A 307 -4.91 84.67 -19.07
N ARG A 308 -4.75 83.36 -18.94
CA ARG A 308 -5.34 82.57 -17.85
C ARG A 308 -4.48 82.67 -16.60
N LYS A 309 -5.02 83.34 -15.59
CA LYS A 309 -4.38 83.46 -14.27
C LYS A 309 -4.57 82.17 -13.47
N GLU A 310 -3.63 81.85 -12.58
CA GLU A 310 -3.71 80.68 -11.68
C GLU A 310 -5.03 80.63 -10.90
N ALA A 311 -5.59 81.80 -10.54
CA ALA A 311 -6.91 81.93 -9.91
C ALA A 311 -8.06 81.29 -10.72
N GLN A 312 -7.98 81.29 -12.06
CA GLN A 312 -8.99 80.65 -12.90
C GLN A 312 -8.87 79.13 -12.89
N GLU A 313 -7.66 78.59 -12.82
CA GLU A 313 -7.43 77.13 -12.72
C GLU A 313 -7.83 76.61 -11.33
N VAL A 314 -7.57 77.39 -10.28
CA VAL A 314 -8.09 77.11 -8.92
C VAL A 314 -9.61 77.09 -8.94
N ARG A 315 -10.27 78.13 -9.48
CA ARG A 315 -11.74 78.19 -9.58
C ARG A 315 -12.32 77.01 -10.37
N LEU A 316 -11.75 76.67 -11.52
CA LEU A 316 -12.24 75.56 -12.34
C LEU A 316 -12.05 74.21 -11.62
N SER A 317 -10.92 74.01 -10.94
CA SER A 317 -10.68 72.80 -10.16
C SER A 317 -11.65 72.66 -8.98
N GLN A 318 -12.00 73.77 -8.30
CA GLN A 318 -13.01 73.80 -7.25
C GLN A 318 -14.38 73.42 -7.81
N GLN A 319 -14.80 74.02 -8.93
CA GLN A 319 -16.09 73.71 -9.55
C GLN A 319 -16.20 72.24 -9.97
N ARG A 320 -15.09 71.64 -10.42
CA ARG A 320 -15.02 70.22 -10.79
C ARG A 320 -15.16 69.31 -9.56
N ALA A 321 -14.45 69.61 -8.48
CA ALA A 321 -14.60 68.90 -7.22
C ALA A 321 -16.05 69.01 -6.69
N GLU A 322 -16.64 70.20 -6.76
CA GLU A 322 -18.03 70.44 -6.36
C GLU A 322 -19.02 69.67 -7.24
N SER A 323 -18.76 69.57 -8.54
CA SER A 323 -19.63 68.83 -9.45
C SER A 323 -19.64 67.34 -9.12
N VAL A 324 -18.49 66.76 -8.75
CA VAL A 324 -18.40 65.39 -8.26
C VAL A 324 -19.12 65.23 -6.92
N ARG A 325 -18.92 66.17 -5.99
CA ARG A 325 -19.63 66.21 -4.70
C ARG A 325 -21.15 66.21 -4.89
N MET A 326 -21.66 67.11 -5.73
CA MET A 326 -23.10 67.20 -6.02
C MET A 326 -23.63 65.96 -6.73
N TRP A 327 -22.85 65.35 -7.62
CA TRP A 327 -23.25 64.12 -8.29
C TRP A 327 -23.47 62.97 -7.29
N LEU A 328 -22.63 62.87 -6.25
CA LEU A 328 -22.74 61.89 -5.17
C LEU A 328 -23.88 62.22 -4.20
N ILE A 329 -24.04 63.50 -3.81
CA ILE A 329 -25.13 63.96 -2.93
C ILE A 329 -26.50 63.64 -3.55
N ASN A 330 -26.66 63.94 -4.84
CA ASN A 330 -27.91 63.68 -5.57
C ASN A 330 -28.24 62.18 -5.69
N ARG A 331 -27.33 61.29 -5.30
CA ARG A 331 -27.49 59.83 -5.26
C ARG A 331 -27.47 59.25 -3.84
N GLY A 332 -27.65 60.11 -2.84
CA GLY A 332 -27.94 59.69 -1.45
C GLY A 332 -26.76 59.74 -0.48
N ILE A 333 -25.59 60.24 -0.88
CA ILE A 333 -24.50 60.45 0.08
C ILE A 333 -24.75 61.73 0.89
N ALA A 334 -24.68 61.64 2.22
CA ALA A 334 -24.90 62.78 3.09
C ALA A 334 -23.89 63.92 2.80
N PRO A 335 -24.35 65.18 2.61
CA PRO A 335 -23.46 66.31 2.29
C PRO A 335 -22.36 66.59 3.32
N THR A 336 -22.59 66.20 4.58
CA THR A 336 -21.64 66.32 5.70
C THR A 336 -20.42 65.40 5.55
N ARG A 337 -20.54 64.32 4.77
CA ARG A 337 -19.47 63.34 4.55
C ARG A 337 -18.51 63.74 3.43
N LEU A 338 -18.83 64.79 2.67
CA LEU A 338 -18.12 65.16 1.46
C LEU A 338 -17.64 66.62 1.54
N ILE A 339 -16.33 66.82 1.49
CA ILE A 339 -15.71 68.13 1.37
C ILE A 339 -15.16 68.27 -0.05
N ALA A 340 -15.45 69.35 -0.77
CA ALA A 340 -14.88 69.58 -2.10
C ALA A 340 -13.89 70.74 -2.07
N LYS A 341 -12.68 70.52 -2.59
CA LYS A 341 -11.61 71.52 -2.58
C LYS A 341 -10.81 71.54 -3.88
N GLY A 342 -10.68 72.72 -4.47
CA GLY A 342 -9.90 72.97 -5.67
C GLY A 342 -8.49 73.43 -5.33
N TYR A 343 -7.49 72.65 -5.74
CA TYR A 343 -6.07 72.93 -5.55
C TYR A 343 -5.44 73.62 -6.77
N GLY A 344 -6.15 73.73 -7.88
CA GLY A 344 -5.63 74.28 -9.13
C GLY A 344 -4.34 73.57 -9.52
N THR A 345 -3.28 74.34 -9.77
CA THR A 345 -1.96 73.83 -10.19
C THR A 345 -0.96 73.66 -9.03
N SER A 346 -1.40 73.78 -7.77
CA SER A 346 -0.48 73.73 -6.62
C SER A 346 0.09 72.33 -6.37
N GLU A 347 -0.65 71.28 -6.75
CA GLU A 347 -0.27 69.87 -6.54
C GLU A 347 -0.20 69.11 -7.88
N LEU A 348 0.83 69.40 -8.68
CA LEU A 348 1.13 68.66 -9.91
C LEU A 348 1.78 67.31 -9.57
N ILE A 349 1.24 66.22 -10.12
CA ILE A 349 1.87 64.88 -10.04
C ILE A 349 3.09 64.83 -10.95
N ASP A 350 2.95 65.31 -12.19
CA ASP A 350 4.07 65.39 -13.12
C ASP A 350 4.54 66.84 -13.24
N ARG A 351 5.54 67.19 -12.42
CA ARG A 351 6.20 68.50 -12.44
C ARG A 351 7.06 68.72 -13.68
N ARG A 352 7.55 67.65 -14.33
CA ARG A 352 8.36 67.73 -15.56
C ARG A 352 7.48 68.07 -16.76
N ARG A 353 6.20 67.68 -16.74
CA ARG A 353 5.20 68.01 -17.77
C ARG A 353 4.02 68.80 -17.19
N PRO A 354 4.23 70.07 -16.78
CA PRO A 354 3.21 70.83 -16.05
C PRO A 354 1.93 71.12 -16.84
N TYR A 355 1.99 71.07 -18.18
CA TYR A 355 0.85 71.25 -19.08
C TYR A 355 0.08 69.96 -19.37
N SER A 356 0.58 68.81 -18.92
CA SER A 356 0.00 67.49 -19.22
C SER A 356 -1.39 67.35 -18.61
N SER A 357 -2.30 66.70 -19.34
CA SER A 357 -3.65 66.40 -18.88
C SER A 357 -3.67 65.46 -17.67
N VAL A 358 -2.60 64.70 -17.41
CA VAL A 358 -2.48 63.85 -16.21
C VAL A 358 -2.54 64.65 -14.91
N ASN A 359 -2.18 65.94 -14.95
CA ASN A 359 -2.30 66.83 -13.80
C ASN A 359 -3.75 67.33 -13.59
N GLN A 360 -4.62 67.22 -14.61
CA GLN A 360 -6.05 67.51 -14.50
C GLN A 360 -6.79 66.26 -14.05
N ARG A 361 -7.12 66.19 -12.76
CA ARG A 361 -7.66 64.97 -12.15
C ARG A 361 -8.50 65.30 -10.91
N ILE A 362 -9.21 64.28 -10.43
CA ILE A 362 -9.89 64.28 -9.14
C ILE A 362 -9.19 63.26 -8.24
N GLU A 363 -8.91 63.63 -7.00
CA GLU A 363 -8.43 62.72 -5.95
C GLU A 363 -9.45 62.68 -4.81
N PHE A 364 -9.50 61.56 -4.11
CA PHE A 364 -10.28 61.39 -2.88
C PHE A 364 -9.31 61.15 -1.74
N LEU A 365 -9.36 61.99 -0.72
CA LEU A 365 -8.63 61.83 0.52
C LEU A 365 -9.62 61.37 1.59
N ARG A 366 -9.41 60.19 2.19
CA ARG A 366 -10.21 59.81 3.36
C ARG A 366 -9.80 60.66 4.56
N ILE A 367 -10.77 61.31 5.17
CA ILE A 367 -10.59 62.15 6.36
C ILE A 367 -11.07 61.46 7.64
N LYS A 368 -11.97 60.48 7.52
CA LYS A 368 -12.47 59.67 8.64
C LYS A 368 -12.86 58.27 8.18
#